data_AF-A0AA37WRW4-F1
#
_entry.id   AF-A0AA37WRW4-F1
#
_cell.length_a   1.000
_cell.length_b   1.000
_cell.length_c   1.000
_cell.angle_alpha   90.00
_cell.angle_beta   90.00
_cell.angle_gamma   90.00
#
_symmetry.space_group_name_H-M   'P 1'
#
loop_
_entity.id
_entity.type
_entity.pdbx_description
1 polymer ?
#
loop_
_entity_poly.entity_id
_entity_poly.type
_entity_poly.pdbx_seq_one_letter_code
_entity_poly.pdbx_strand_id
1 'polypeptide(L)'
;MAVILRNLADFKRFLGKPGATIQLVRNTFMDRQPDATREAYRDKGMYAPRAVQALSRKAAVFTLRGYPGTVWLYWDKGARGWRFSGDTVTVPLVTGLGPPDELVYRCSFADGFEPAPRSRVARRAKHDEAHRASV
;
A
#
# COMPACT_ATOMS: atom_id res chain seq x y z
N MET A 1 -5.75 11.35 6.84
CA MET A 1 -5.27 11.81 5.49
C MET A 1 -5.36 10.62 4.54
N ALA A 2 -5.98 10.76 3.37
CA ALA A 2 -6.16 9.64 2.44
C ALA A 2 -4.79 9.08 1.95
N VAL A 3 -4.69 7.77 1.83
CA VAL A 3 -3.54 7.12 1.19
C VAL A 3 -3.55 7.52 -0.28
N ILE A 4 -2.45 8.08 -0.78
CA ILE A 4 -2.29 8.48 -2.18
C ILE A 4 -0.99 7.87 -2.69
N LEU A 5 -1.12 6.92 -3.61
CA LEU A 5 -0.03 6.16 -4.22
C LEU A 5 0.03 6.52 -5.70
N ARG A 6 1.21 6.95 -6.16
CA ARG A 6 1.46 7.27 -7.58
C ARG A 6 2.52 6.37 -8.20
N ASN A 7 3.34 5.74 -7.36
CA ASN A 7 4.47 4.93 -7.78
C ASN A 7 4.94 4.03 -6.62
N LEU A 8 5.92 3.18 -6.91
CA LEU A 8 6.52 2.26 -5.94
C LEU A 8 7.17 3.00 -4.75
N ALA A 9 7.74 4.19 -4.94
CA ALA A 9 8.37 4.94 -3.85
C ALA A 9 7.32 5.45 -2.85
N ASP A 10 6.17 5.94 -3.32
CA ASP A 10 5.04 6.30 -2.46
C ASP A 10 4.52 5.10 -1.69
N PHE A 11 4.40 3.95 -2.36
CA PHE A 11 3.98 2.71 -1.72
C PHE A 11 4.95 2.25 -0.63
N LYS A 12 6.27 2.25 -0.90
CA LYS A 12 7.29 1.93 0.12
C LYS A 12 7.27 2.90 1.29
N ARG A 13 7.11 4.20 1.02
CA ARG A 13 6.96 5.23 2.06
C ARG A 13 5.70 5.01 2.90
N PHE A 14 4.61 4.59 2.26
CA PHE A 14 3.38 4.22 2.96
C PHE A 14 3.61 3.00 3.87
N LEU A 15 4.19 1.91 3.35
CA LEU A 15 4.47 0.70 4.13
C LEU A 15 5.41 0.92 5.31
N GLY A 16 6.29 1.92 5.24
CA GLY A 16 7.18 2.30 6.35
C GLY A 16 6.49 3.10 7.47
N LYS A 17 5.21 3.47 7.32
CA LYS A 17 4.48 4.20 8.37
C LYS A 17 3.87 3.23 9.38
N PRO A 18 3.85 3.60 10.68
CA PRO A 18 3.15 2.84 11.70
C PRO A 18 1.69 2.59 11.32
N GLY A 19 1.22 1.37 11.57
CA GLY A 19 -0.16 0.97 11.28
C GLY A 19 -0.52 0.86 9.80
N ALA A 20 0.44 0.91 8.87
CA ALA A 20 0.17 0.64 7.46
C ALA A 20 -0.38 -0.78 7.26
N THR A 21 -1.52 -0.87 6.57
CA THR A 21 -2.19 -2.14 6.25
C THR A 21 -2.48 -2.24 4.76
N ILE A 22 -2.46 -3.47 4.25
CA ILE A 22 -2.95 -3.78 2.90
C ILE A 22 -3.99 -4.90 2.95
N GLN A 23 -5.03 -4.80 2.14
CA GLN A 23 -6.04 -5.84 1.99
C GLN A 23 -6.13 -6.23 0.51
N LEU A 24 -6.12 -7.54 0.23
CA LEU A 24 -6.36 -8.00 -1.14
C LEU A 24 -7.86 -7.85 -1.38
N VAL A 25 -8.24 -7.11 -2.42
CA VAL A 25 -9.65 -6.88 -2.78
C VAL A 25 -10.05 -7.62 -4.05
N ARG A 26 -9.08 -7.99 -4.89
CA ARG A 26 -9.30 -8.81 -6.09
C ARG A 26 -8.08 -9.66 -6.41
N ASN A 27 -8.32 -10.89 -6.86
CA ASN A 27 -7.30 -11.80 -7.36
C ASN A 27 -7.85 -12.55 -8.58
N THR A 28 -7.49 -12.10 -9.78
CA THR A 28 -8.07 -12.65 -11.01
C THR A 28 -7.67 -14.10 -11.27
N PHE A 29 -6.52 -14.53 -10.77
CA PHE A 29 -6.12 -15.93 -10.87
C PHE A 29 -7.08 -16.82 -10.09
N MET A 30 -7.45 -16.39 -8.88
CA MET A 30 -8.38 -17.09 -8.02
C MET A 30 -9.82 -17.04 -8.54
N ASP A 31 -10.20 -15.96 -9.23
CA ASP A 31 -11.51 -15.84 -9.88
C ASP A 31 -11.75 -16.97 -10.90
N ARG A 32 -10.69 -17.58 -11.45
CA ARG A 32 -10.76 -18.69 -12.43
C ARG A 32 -10.67 -20.09 -11.79
N GLN A 33 -10.39 -20.18 -10.50
CA GLN A 33 -10.24 -21.47 -9.83
C GLN A 33 -11.61 -22.07 -9.46
N PRO A 34 -11.73 -23.40 -9.30
CA PRO A 34 -12.93 -24.04 -8.77
C PRO A 34 -13.35 -23.44 -7.42
N ASP A 35 -14.65 -23.49 -7.09
CA ASP A 35 -15.18 -22.93 -5.83
C ASP A 35 -14.47 -23.50 -4.60
N ALA A 36 -14.25 -24.82 -4.56
CA ALA A 36 -13.53 -25.47 -3.46
C ALA A 36 -12.11 -24.89 -3.23
N THR A 37 -11.40 -24.55 -4.31
CA THR A 37 -10.09 -23.90 -4.22
C THR A 37 -10.22 -22.45 -3.73
N ARG A 38 -11.22 -21.71 -4.20
CA ARG A 38 -11.49 -20.34 -3.74
C ARG A 38 -11.83 -20.30 -2.25
N GLU A 39 -12.67 -21.21 -1.78
CA GLU A 39 -13.05 -21.35 -0.37
C GLU A 39 -11.86 -21.71 0.50
N ALA A 40 -11.08 -22.74 0.12
CA ALA A 40 -9.90 -23.14 0.87
C ALA A 40 -8.87 -22.00 1.03
N TYR A 41 -8.75 -21.11 0.05
CA TYR A 41 -7.88 -19.93 0.17
C TYR A 41 -8.52 -18.79 0.97
N ARG A 42 -9.84 -18.62 0.93
CA ARG A 42 -10.55 -17.71 1.84
C ARG A 42 -10.34 -18.11 3.30
N ASP A 43 -10.44 -19.40 3.59
CA ASP A 43 -10.25 -19.95 4.94
C ASP A 43 -8.81 -19.80 5.44
N LYS A 44 -7.86 -19.63 4.53
CA LYS A 44 -6.45 -19.29 4.83
C LYS A 44 -6.20 -17.79 4.96
N GLY A 45 -7.25 -16.97 4.96
CA GLY A 45 -7.13 -15.52 5.13
C GLY A 45 -6.72 -14.77 3.87
N MET A 46 -6.98 -15.29 2.66
CA MET A 46 -6.59 -14.63 1.41
C MET A 46 -7.05 -13.16 1.30
N TYR A 47 -8.24 -12.84 1.83
CA TYR A 47 -8.79 -11.48 1.84
C TYR A 47 -8.68 -10.78 3.20
N ALA A 48 -7.96 -11.38 4.16
CA ALA A 48 -7.73 -10.79 5.46
C ALA A 48 -6.84 -9.53 5.34
N PRO A 49 -7.07 -8.51 6.17
CA PRO A 49 -6.15 -7.39 6.30
C PRO A 49 -4.76 -7.87 6.72
N ARG A 50 -3.74 -7.29 6.09
CA ARG A 50 -2.34 -7.63 6.32
C ARG A 50 -1.61 -6.45 6.94
N ALA A 51 -0.94 -6.67 8.06
CA ALA A 51 -0.12 -5.66 8.71
C ALA A 51 1.34 -5.84 8.29
N VAL A 52 2.06 -4.73 8.11
CA VAL A 52 3.50 -4.78 7.80
C VAL A 52 4.25 -5.35 9.00
N GLN A 53 4.96 -6.45 8.79
CA GLN A 53 5.83 -7.05 9.78
C GLN A 53 7.27 -6.59 9.59
N ALA A 54 7.75 -6.62 8.35
CA ALA A 54 9.10 -6.20 8.01
C ALA A 54 9.14 -5.65 6.59
N LEU A 55 10.04 -4.69 6.37
CA LEU A 55 10.31 -4.11 5.07
C LEU A 55 11.79 -4.28 4.73
N SER A 56 12.07 -4.75 3.53
CA SER A 56 13.43 -4.84 2.99
C SER A 56 13.54 -4.05 1.70
N ARG A 57 14.77 -3.94 1.16
CA ARG A 57 15.00 -3.35 -0.16
C ARG A 57 14.23 -4.08 -1.27
N LYS A 58 13.96 -5.38 -1.09
CA LYS A 58 13.47 -6.31 -2.11
C LYS A 58 12.02 -6.75 -1.94
N ALA A 59 11.49 -6.68 -0.72
CA ALA A 59 10.16 -7.18 -0.40
C ALA A 59 9.59 -6.57 0.89
N ALA A 60 8.28 -6.68 1.06
CA ALA A 60 7.61 -6.57 2.35
C ALA A 60 7.12 -7.93 2.83
N VAL A 61 7.23 -8.16 4.13
CA VAL A 61 6.64 -9.29 4.83
C VAL A 61 5.47 -8.79 5.64
N PHE A 62 4.34 -9.48 5.54
CA PHE A 62 3.12 -9.13 6.23
C PHE A 62 2.60 -10.28 7.10
N THR A 63 2.03 -9.93 8.24
CA THR A 63 1.22 -10.85 9.05
C THR A 63 -0.25 -10.75 8.63
N LEU A 64 -0.97 -11.87 8.70
CA LEU A 64 -2.41 -11.93 8.42
C LEU A 64 -3.19 -11.78 9.72
N ARG A 65 -4.08 -10.79 9.80
CA ARG A 65 -4.89 -10.57 11.01
C ARG A 65 -5.86 -11.73 11.21
N GLY A 66 -5.71 -12.46 12.32
CA GLY A 66 -6.58 -13.59 12.67
C GLY A 66 -6.19 -14.92 12.02
N TYR A 67 -5.05 -15.00 11.32
CA TYR A 67 -4.59 -16.23 10.68
C TYR A 67 -3.12 -16.52 11.02
N PRO A 68 -2.75 -17.81 11.18
CA PRO A 68 -1.36 -18.19 11.31
C PRO A 68 -0.65 -18.03 9.95
N GLY A 69 0.46 -17.30 9.92
CA GLY A 69 1.34 -17.23 8.75
C GLY A 69 1.75 -15.82 8.33
N THR A 70 2.60 -15.78 7.30
CA THR A 70 3.09 -14.54 6.69
C THR A 70 2.95 -14.57 5.18
N VAL A 71 2.77 -13.41 4.58
CA VAL A 71 2.70 -13.22 3.13
C VAL A 71 3.81 -12.27 2.70
N TRP A 72 4.43 -12.58 1.57
CA TRP A 72 5.52 -11.79 1.01
C TRP A 72 5.08 -11.11 -0.27
N LEU A 73 5.44 -9.83 -0.41
CA LEU A 73 5.27 -9.09 -1.65
C LEU A 73 6.64 -8.63 -2.14
N TYR A 74 7.10 -9.21 -3.25
CA TYR A 74 8.42 -8.95 -3.83
C TYR A 74 8.37 -7.89 -4.92
N TRP A 75 9.43 -7.07 -4.99
CA TRP A 75 9.68 -6.09 -6.04
C TRP A 75 11.19 -6.02 -6.40
N ASP A 76 11.93 -7.09 -6.10
CA ASP A 76 13.38 -7.20 -6.30
C ASP A 76 13.77 -7.14 -7.78
N LYS A 77 12.98 -7.77 -8.64
CA LYS A 77 13.06 -7.65 -10.11
C LYS A 77 12.35 -6.39 -10.65
N GLY A 78 12.05 -5.44 -9.76
CA GLY A 78 11.29 -4.23 -10.04
C GLY A 78 9.79 -4.39 -9.84
N ALA A 79 9.06 -3.31 -10.12
CA ALA A 79 7.61 -3.24 -10.08
C ALA A 79 7.05 -2.96 -11.49
N ARG A 80 7.68 -3.56 -12.51
CA ARG A 80 7.28 -3.34 -13.91
C ARG A 80 5.82 -3.78 -14.09
N GLY A 81 5.00 -2.89 -14.67
CA GLY A 81 3.58 -3.14 -14.87
C GLY A 81 2.70 -2.96 -13.61
N TRP A 82 3.29 -2.61 -12.46
CA TRP A 82 2.48 -2.25 -11.29
C TRP A 82 1.77 -0.92 -11.55
N ARG A 83 0.50 -0.84 -11.15
CA ARG A 83 -0.31 0.36 -11.29
C ARG A 83 -0.69 0.87 -9.90
N PHE A 84 -0.61 2.17 -9.73
CA PHE A 84 -0.90 2.85 -8.46
C PHE A 84 -1.98 3.90 -8.73
N SER A 85 -3.06 3.87 -7.96
CA SER A 85 -4.15 4.83 -8.10
C SER A 85 -4.83 5.03 -6.75
N GLY A 86 -4.80 6.26 -6.23
CA GLY A 86 -5.39 6.58 -4.92
C GLY A 86 -4.80 5.70 -3.82
N ASP A 87 -5.65 4.93 -3.14
CA ASP A 87 -5.28 3.99 -2.09
C ASP A 87 -5.03 2.57 -2.61
N THR A 88 -5.03 2.37 -3.93
CA THR A 88 -5.00 1.05 -4.56
C THR A 88 -3.68 0.79 -5.28
N VAL A 89 -3.17 -0.44 -5.15
CA VAL A 89 -2.04 -0.96 -5.93
C VAL A 89 -2.45 -2.23 -6.66
N THR A 90 -2.22 -2.26 -7.96
CA THR A 90 -2.42 -3.43 -8.82
C THR A 90 -1.07 -4.04 -9.15
N VAL A 91 -0.91 -5.31 -8.83
CA VAL A 91 0.31 -6.09 -9.03
C VAL A 91 0.04 -7.15 -10.09
N PRO A 92 0.73 -7.14 -11.24
CA PRO A 92 0.59 -8.20 -12.23
C PRO A 92 1.12 -9.51 -11.65
N LEU A 93 0.39 -10.59 -11.90
CA LEU A 93 0.73 -11.95 -11.52
C LEU A 93 1.14 -12.71 -12.78
N VAL A 94 2.43 -13.05 -12.88
CA VAL A 94 2.98 -13.82 -13.99
C VAL A 94 3.05 -15.28 -13.57
N THR A 95 1.97 -16.02 -13.84
CA THR A 95 1.88 -17.46 -13.53
C THR A 95 2.44 -18.35 -14.64
N GLY A 96 2.69 -17.79 -15.83
CA GLY A 96 3.04 -18.57 -17.03
C GLY A 96 1.89 -19.41 -17.58
N LEU A 97 0.68 -19.31 -17.00
CA LEU A 97 -0.48 -20.12 -17.31
C LEU A 97 -1.71 -19.24 -17.57
N GLY A 98 -2.17 -19.25 -18.82
CA GLY A 98 -3.38 -18.54 -19.22
C GLY A 98 -3.21 -17.01 -19.34
N PRO A 99 -4.33 -16.26 -19.43
CA PRO A 99 -4.29 -14.81 -19.59
C PRO A 99 -3.62 -14.12 -18.39
N PRO A 100 -3.04 -12.91 -18.59
CA PRO A 100 -2.37 -12.17 -17.53
C PRO A 100 -3.29 -11.96 -16.33
N ASP A 101 -2.81 -12.33 -15.15
CA ASP A 101 -3.54 -12.14 -13.90
C ASP A 101 -3.04 -10.92 -13.14
N GLU A 102 -3.83 -10.47 -12.18
CA GLU A 102 -3.47 -9.38 -11.29
C GLU A 102 -4.05 -9.56 -9.88
N LEU A 103 -3.30 -9.03 -8.92
CA LEU A 103 -3.70 -8.84 -7.54
C LEU A 103 -3.97 -7.36 -7.33
N VAL A 104 -5.15 -7.02 -6.81
CA VAL A 104 -5.50 -5.65 -6.46
C VAL A 104 -5.54 -5.53 -4.95
N TYR A 105 -4.72 -4.65 -4.40
CA TYR A 105 -4.68 -4.35 -2.98
C TYR A 105 -5.20 -2.96 -2.69
N ARG A 106 -5.98 -2.84 -1.62
CA ARG A 106 -6.34 -1.57 -1.00
C ARG A 106 -5.42 -1.30 0.19
N CYS A 107 -4.94 -0.07 0.29
CA CYS A 107 -3.97 0.37 1.29
C CYS A 107 -4.63 1.33 2.27
N SER A 108 -4.46 1.10 3.57
CA SER A 108 -5.09 1.88 4.63
C SER A 108 -4.19 1.98 5.85
N PHE A 109 -4.60 2.77 6.83
CA PHE A 109 -4.03 2.71 8.17
C PHE A 109 -4.97 1.90 9.08
N ALA A 110 -4.41 1.17 10.03
CA ALA A 110 -5.17 0.59 11.13
C ALA A 110 -5.82 1.71 11.96
N ASP A 111 -6.94 1.39 12.61
CA ASP A 111 -7.65 2.33 13.47
C ASP A 111 -6.70 2.91 14.53
N GLY A 112 -6.73 4.25 14.68
CA GLY A 112 -5.85 4.97 15.61
C GLY A 112 -4.43 5.27 15.09
N PHE A 113 -4.05 4.78 13.91
CA PHE A 113 -2.76 5.07 13.27
C PHE A 113 -2.86 6.04 12.09
N GLU A 114 -4.00 6.70 11.93
CA GLU A 114 -4.16 7.68 10.87
C GLU A 114 -3.14 8.82 11.03
N PRO A 115 -2.34 9.13 10.00
CA PRO A 115 -1.38 10.22 10.09
C PRO A 115 -2.14 11.54 10.30
N ALA A 116 -1.79 12.23 11.38
CA ALA A 116 -2.35 13.53 11.73
C ALA A 116 -2.32 14.47 10.52
N PRO A 117 -3.41 15.22 10.26
CA PRO A 117 -3.41 16.18 9.17
C PRO A 117 -2.25 17.16 9.38
N ARG A 118 -1.35 17.24 8.40
CA ARG A 118 -0.30 18.25 8.40
C ARG A 118 -0.98 19.62 8.39
N SER A 119 -1.04 20.27 9.54
CA SER A 119 -1.34 21.70 9.62
C SER A 119 -0.34 22.41 8.71
N ARG A 120 -0.82 22.97 7.60
CA ARG A 120 -0.03 23.88 6.80
C ARG A 120 0.17 25.12 7.67
N VAL A 121 1.25 25.14 8.45
CA VAL A 121 1.76 26.38 9.01
C VAL A 121 2.15 27.22 7.81
N ALA A 122 1.28 28.17 7.46
CA ALA A 122 1.57 29.20 6.48
C ALA A 122 2.87 29.87 6.96
N ARG A 123 3.96 29.69 6.21
CA ARG A 123 5.17 30.47 6.42
C ARG A 123 4.78 31.93 6.18
N ARG A 124 4.58 32.67 7.26
CA ARG A 124 4.40 34.12 7.23
C ARG A 124 5.68 34.68 6.62
N ALA A 125 5.59 35.26 5.43
CA ALA A 125 6.70 35.95 4.79
C ALA A 125 7.16 37.08 5.73
N LYS A 126 8.45 37.06 6.10
CA LYS A 126 9.11 38.12 6.84
C LYS A 126 10.03 38.84 5.84
N HIS A 127 9.52 39.92 5.26
CA HIS A 127 10.14 40.87 4.32
C HIS A 127 9.17 42.06 4.28
N ASP A 128 9.47 43.33 4.57
CA ASP A 128 10.71 44.05 4.84
C ASP A 128 10.39 45.17 5.84
N GLU A 129 11.25 45.33 6.84
CA GLU A 129 11.36 46.53 7.64
C GLU A 129 12.52 47.34 7.05
N ALA A 130 12.23 48.24 6.09
CA ALA A 130 13.17 49.26 5.65
C ALA A 130 12.43 50.43 4.98
N HIS A 131 12.83 51.64 5.38
CA HIS A 131 12.45 52.96 4.84
C HIS A 131 11.09 53.54 5.25
N ARG A 132 11.11 54.23 6.40
CA ARG A 132 10.72 55.66 6.46
C ARG A 132 11.37 56.35 7.67
N ALA A 133 12.61 56.77 7.45
CA ALA A 133 13.21 57.90 8.17
C ALA A 133 13.80 58.83 7.10
N SER A 134 13.53 60.14 7.24
CA SER A 134 13.83 61.25 6.31
C SER A 134 12.81 61.33 5.16
N VAL A 135 12.04 62.39 4.93
CA VAL A 135 12.25 63.85 5.11
C VAL A 135 10.96 64.50 5.60
#